data_AF-A0A8S9R851-F1
#
_entry.id   AF-A0A8S9R851-F1
#
_cell.length_a   1.000
_cell.length_b   1.000
_cell.length_c   1.000
_cell.angle_alpha   90.00
_cell.angle_beta   90.00
_cell.angle_gamma   90.00
#
_symmetry.space_group_name_H-M   'P 1'
#
loop_
_entity.id
_entity.type
_entity.pdbx_description
1 polymer ?
#
loop_
_entity_poly.entity_id
_entity_poly.type
_entity_poly.pdbx_seq_one_letter_code
_entity_poly.pdbx_strand_id
1 'polypeptide(L)'
;MFTKEETERYGSSGLLAPNVEDKIVDPDTGRVLGVHRTGELWLRSPTVMKGFVFVVDRLKELIKCNGYQVAPAELEALLLAHPEIADAAVIP
;
A
#
# COMPACT_ATOMS: atom_id res chain seq x y z
N MET A 1 -16.16 -16.40 -28.10
CA MET A 1 -15.28 -17.57 -27.89
C MET A 1 -14.02 -17.30 -28.69
N PHE A 2 -12.86 -17.13 -28.03
CA PHE A 2 -11.60 -16.83 -28.71
C PHE A 2 -11.03 -18.09 -29.37
N THR A 3 -10.33 -17.92 -30.49
CA THR A 3 -9.73 -19.02 -31.25
C THR A 3 -8.46 -19.52 -30.54
N LYS A 4 -8.09 -20.79 -30.77
CA LYS A 4 -6.87 -21.40 -30.19
C LYS A 4 -5.59 -20.64 -30.58
N GLU A 5 -5.56 -20.09 -31.80
CA GLU A 5 -4.45 -19.26 -32.30
C GLU A 5 -4.28 -17.95 -31.53
N GLU A 6 -5.39 -17.30 -31.10
CA GLU A 6 -5.33 -16.08 -30.31
C GLU A 6 -4.82 -16.32 -28.88
N THR A 7 -5.00 -17.54 -28.36
CA THR A 7 -4.57 -17.93 -27.00
C THR A 7 -3.10 -18.34 -26.89
N GLU A 8 -2.44 -18.63 -28.01
CA GLU A 8 -1.06 -19.14 -28.08
C GLU A 8 -0.09 -18.10 -28.66
N ARG A 9 -0.37 -16.80 -28.48
CA ARG A 9 0.54 -15.75 -28.93
C ARG A 9 1.76 -15.67 -28.01
N TYR A 10 2.93 -16.03 -28.54
CA TYR A 10 4.21 -15.94 -27.83
C TYR A 10 4.42 -14.52 -27.26
N GLY A 11 4.63 -14.42 -25.95
CA GLY A 11 4.76 -13.15 -25.22
C GLY A 11 3.46 -12.61 -24.59
N SER A 12 2.33 -13.30 -24.73
CA SER A 12 1.08 -12.93 -24.05
C SER A 12 1.02 -13.48 -22.61
N SER A 13 0.31 -12.80 -21.71
CA SER A 13 0.07 -13.25 -20.33
C SER A 13 -1.10 -14.23 -20.21
N GLY A 14 -1.70 -14.67 -21.32
CA GLY A 14 -2.83 -15.59 -21.37
C GLY A 14 -4.20 -14.93 -21.26
N LEU A 15 -5.23 -15.76 -21.03
CA LEU A 15 -6.62 -15.33 -20.85
C LEU A 15 -6.95 -15.06 -19.37
N LEU A 16 -8.04 -14.33 -19.14
CA LEU A 16 -8.56 -14.12 -17.79
C LEU A 16 -8.99 -15.42 -17.13
N ALA A 17 -8.75 -15.51 -15.83
CA ALA A 17 -9.30 -16.57 -15.00
C ALA A 17 -10.85 -16.46 -14.92
N PRO A 18 -11.57 -17.56 -14.63
CA PRO A 18 -13.01 -17.53 -14.44
C PRO A 18 -13.43 -16.48 -13.41
N ASN A 19 -14.53 -15.77 -13.68
CA ASN A 19 -15.06 -14.69 -12.83
C ASN A 19 -14.15 -13.46 -12.70
N VAL A 20 -13.14 -13.31 -13.57
CA VAL A 20 -12.35 -12.08 -13.70
C VAL A 20 -12.78 -11.34 -14.95
N GLU A 21 -12.96 -10.02 -14.83
CA GLU A 21 -13.23 -9.11 -15.95
C GLU A 21 -12.11 -8.10 -16.07
N ASP A 22 -11.77 -7.70 -17.29
CA ASP A 22 -10.77 -6.69 -17.57
C ASP A 22 -11.26 -5.59 -18.52
N LYS A 23 -10.57 -4.44 -18.49
CA LYS A 23 -10.68 -3.36 -19.47
C LYS A 23 -9.32 -2.72 -19.66
N ILE A 24 -9.02 -2.33 -20.90
CA ILE A 24 -7.91 -1.40 -21.16
C ILE A 24 -8.47 0.02 -21.05
N VAL A 25 -7.82 0.87 -20.27
CA VAL A 25 -8.28 2.22 -19.94
C VAL A 25 -7.17 3.22 -20.26
N ASP A 26 -7.54 4.37 -20.81
CA ASP A 26 -6.63 5.51 -20.96
C ASP A 26 -6.38 6.14 -19.58
N PRO A 27 -5.11 6.20 -19.09
CA PRO A 27 -4.82 6.60 -17.71
C PRO A 27 -5.13 8.06 -17.41
N ASP A 28 -5.11 8.93 -18.43
CA ASP A 28 -5.33 10.37 -18.26
C ASP A 28 -6.83 10.70 -18.27
N THR A 29 -7.62 10.00 -19.09
CA THR A 29 -9.03 10.32 -19.33
C THR A 29 -10.01 9.34 -18.70
N GLY A 30 -9.56 8.17 -18.26
CA GLY A 30 -10.40 7.09 -17.72
C GLY A 30 -11.30 6.42 -18.76
N ARG A 31 -11.10 6.69 -20.06
CA ARG A 31 -11.93 6.11 -21.14
C ARG A 31 -11.53 4.68 -21.43
N VAL A 32 -12.52 3.81 -21.60
CA VAL A 32 -12.29 2.42 -22.04
C VAL A 32 -11.81 2.43 -23.49
N LEU A 33 -10.68 1.78 -23.74
CA LEU A 33 -10.10 1.61 -25.05
C LEU A 33 -10.55 0.27 -25.67
N GLY A 34 -10.65 0.26 -27.00
CA GLY A 34 -10.97 -0.95 -27.76
C GLY A 34 -9.80 -1.93 -27.86
N VAL A 35 -10.07 -3.09 -28.47
CA VAL A 35 -9.06 -4.14 -28.69
C VAL A 35 -7.87 -3.60 -29.49
N HIS A 36 -6.67 -4.11 -29.21
CA HIS A 36 -5.39 -3.70 -29.83
C HIS A 36 -4.94 -2.27 -29.54
N ARG A 37 -5.47 -1.64 -28.49
CA ARG A 37 -4.98 -0.36 -27.97
C ARG A 37 -4.15 -0.59 -26.70
N THR A 38 -3.09 0.19 -26.54
CA THR A 38 -2.27 0.21 -25.32
C THR A 38 -2.86 1.21 -24.32
N GLY A 39 -2.92 0.82 -23.05
CA GLY A 39 -3.40 1.61 -21.93
C GLY A 39 -3.18 0.88 -20.60
N GLU A 40 -3.80 1.36 -19.54
CA GLU A 40 -3.78 0.73 -18.22
C GLU A 40 -4.76 -0.45 -18.16
N LEU A 41 -4.34 -1.57 -17.57
CA LEU A 41 -5.18 -2.74 -17.38
C LEU A 41 -5.95 -2.61 -16.06
N TRP A 42 -7.27 -2.46 -16.14
CA TRP A 42 -8.15 -2.47 -14.97
C TRP A 42 -8.83 -3.82 -14.82
N LEU A 43 -8.74 -4.42 -13.64
CA LEU A 43 -9.26 -5.76 -13.34
C LEU A 43 -10.35 -5.70 -12.26
N ARG A 44 -11.40 -6.49 -12.45
CA ARG A 44 -12.42 -6.77 -11.44
C ARG A 44 -12.47 -8.27 -11.19
N SER A 45 -12.18 -8.67 -9.95
CA SER A 45 -12.21 -10.07 -9.51
C SER A 45 -12.70 -10.17 -8.06
N PRO A 46 -13.39 -11.26 -7.66
CA PRO A 46 -13.68 -11.57 -6.26
C PRO A 46 -12.43 -11.66 -5.36
N THR A 47 -11.25 -11.86 -5.95
CA THR A 47 -9.97 -11.97 -5.24
C THR A 47 -9.22 -10.65 -5.07
N VAL A 48 -9.74 -9.54 -5.60
CA VAL A 48 -9.10 -8.22 -5.42
C VAL A 48 -9.14 -7.84 -3.93
N MET A 49 -8.00 -7.34 -3.42
CA MET A 49 -7.90 -6.86 -2.04
C MET A 49 -8.92 -5.74 -1.78
N LYS A 50 -9.56 -5.76 -0.60
CA LYS A 50 -10.59 -4.76 -0.25
C LYS A 50 -10.03 -3.35 -0.05
N GLY A 51 -8.72 -3.22 0.08
CA GLY A 51 -8.03 -1.98 0.36
C GLY A 51 -6.75 -2.25 1.14
N PHE A 52 -6.13 -1.19 1.61
CA PHE A 52 -4.91 -1.26 2.41
C PHE A 52 -5.24 -1.14 3.89
N VAL A 53 -4.50 -1.89 4.71
CA VAL A 53 -4.50 -1.69 6.16
C VAL A 53 -3.47 -0.61 6.46
N PHE A 54 -3.89 0.47 7.11
CA PHE A 54 -3.02 1.55 7.54
C PHE A 54 -2.87 1.50 9.06
N VAL A 55 -1.64 1.48 9.54
CA VAL A 55 -1.33 1.70 10.96
C VAL A 55 -1.25 3.21 11.14
N VAL A 56 -2.27 3.80 11.75
CA VAL A 56 -2.39 5.26 11.98
C VAL A 56 -1.67 5.73 13.24
N ASP A 57 -1.00 4.82 13.93
CA ASP A 57 -0.27 5.03 15.18
C ASP A 57 1.15 4.47 15.08
N ARG A 58 1.99 4.72 16.09
CA ARG A 58 3.35 4.18 16.13
C ARG A 58 3.30 2.68 16.46
N LEU A 59 3.84 1.84 15.57
CA LEU A 59 4.00 0.40 15.82
C LEU A 59 4.90 0.10 17.03
N LYS A 60 5.76 1.04 17.40
CA LYS A 60 6.63 1.01 18.59
C LYS A 60 6.71 2.42 19.15
N GLU A 61 6.67 2.56 20.47
CA GLU A 61 6.85 3.83 21.18
C GLU A 61 8.25 4.45 21.05
N LEU A 62 9.15 3.91 20.22
CA LEU A 62 10.52 4.38 20.09
C LEU A 62 10.62 5.60 19.16
N ILE A 63 11.16 6.70 19.67
CA ILE A 63 11.50 7.91 18.90
C ILE A 63 12.92 7.75 18.37
N LYS A 64 13.16 8.14 17.10
CA LYS A 64 14.51 8.22 16.54
C LYS A 64 15.11 9.60 16.80
N CYS A 65 16.11 9.68 17.67
CA CYS A 65 16.88 10.90 17.91
C CYS A 65 18.33 10.69 17.46
N ASN A 66 18.82 11.48 16.50
CA ASN A 66 20.20 11.39 15.98
C ASN A 66 20.64 9.97 15.56
N GLY A 67 19.72 9.16 15.04
CA GLY A 67 19.99 7.77 14.63
C GLY A 67 19.86 6.72 15.74
N TYR A 68 19.61 7.14 16.98
CA TYR A 68 19.39 6.24 18.12
C TYR A 68 17.89 6.02 18.36
N GLN A 69 17.52 4.81 18.78
CA GLN A 69 16.17 4.48 19.22
C GLN A 69 16.06 4.80 20.71
N VAL A 70 15.17 5.74 21.06
CA VAL A 70 14.98 6.19 22.45
C VAL A 70 13.53 5.96 22.85
N ALA A 71 13.31 5.33 24.01
CA ALA A 71 11.98 5.20 24.59
C ALA A 71 11.62 6.48 25.36
N PRO A 72 10.48 7.13 25.06
CA PRO A 72 10.01 8.32 25.77
C PRO A 72 9.97 8.13 27.29
N ALA A 73 9.50 6.97 27.75
CA ALA A 73 9.39 6.63 29.17
C ALA A 73 10.74 6.68 29.91
N GLU A 74 11.86 6.36 29.26
CA GLU A 74 13.19 6.45 29.89
C GLU A 74 13.61 7.91 30.11
N LEU A 75 13.31 8.78 29.15
CA LEU A 75 13.57 10.22 29.25
C LEU A 75 12.65 10.88 30.28
N GLU A 76 11.37 10.53 30.30
CA GLU A 76 10.41 11.01 31.30
C GLU A 76 10.85 10.63 32.72
N ALA A 77 11.24 9.37 32.94
CA ALA A 77 11.75 8.91 34.23
C ALA A 77 13.03 9.66 34.66
N LEU A 78 13.93 9.96 33.72
CA LEU A 78 15.12 10.75 34.00
C LEU A 78 14.78 12.19 34.38
N LEU A 79 13.84 12.82 33.68
CA LEU A 79 13.39 14.18 33.97
C LEU A 79 12.69 14.27 35.34
N LEU A 80 11.82 13.31 35.66
CA LEU A 80 11.14 13.21 36.95
C LEU A 80 12.09 12.93 38.13
N ALA A 81 13.31 12.44 37.87
CA ALA A 81 14.31 12.28 38.92
C ALA A 81 14.89 13.63 39.40
N HIS A 82 14.67 14.73 38.66
CA HIS A 82 15.15 16.05 39.05
C HIS A 82 14.16 16.73 40.03
N PRO A 83 14.60 17.17 41.22
CA PRO A 83 13.70 17.69 42.26
C PRO A 83 12.95 18.98 41.90
N GLU A 84 13.37 19.67 40.83
CA GLU A 84 12.69 20.87 40.31
C GLU A 84 11.62 20.58 39.23
N ILE A 85 11.49 19.32 38.79
CA ILE A 85 10.54 18.93 37.74
C ILE A 85 9.35 18.21 38.39
N ALA A 86 8.17 18.83 38.30
CA ALA A 86 6.93 18.28 38.86
C ALA A 86 6.28 17.22 37.95
N ASP A 87 6.40 17.36 36.63
CA ASP A 87 5.85 16.43 35.64
C ASP A 87 6.60 16.55 34.30
N ALA A 88 6.62 15.47 33.49
CA ALA A 88 7.27 15.44 32.19
C ALA A 88 6.60 14.45 31.22
N ALA A 89 6.41 14.87 29.97
CA ALA A 89 5.94 14.03 28.86
C ALA A 89 6.80 14.26 27.62
N VAL A 90 7.22 13.19 26.95
CA VAL A 90 8.10 13.23 25.77
C VAL A 90 7.31 12.83 24.51
N ILE A 91 7.19 13.78 23.58
CA ILE A 91 6.53 13.61 22.28
C ILE A 91 7.56 13.67 21.13
N PRO A 92 7.32 13.03 19.98
CA PRO A 92 8.23 13.06 18.82
C PRO A 92 8.43 14.44 18.21
#